data_AF-A0A915K217-F1
#
_entry.id   AF-A0A915K217-F1
#
_cell.length_a   1.000
_cell.length_b   1.000
_cell.length_c   1.000
_cell.angle_alpha   90.00
_cell.angle_beta   90.00
_cell.angle_gamma   90.00
#
_symmetry.space_group_name_H-M   'P 1'
#
loop_
_entity.id
_entity.type
_entity.pdbx_description
1 polymer ?
#
loop_
_entity_poly.entity_id
_entity_poly.type
_entity_poly.pdbx_seq_one_letter_code
_entity_poly.pdbx_strand_id
1 'polypeptide(L)'
;MDDTIDIHSVETLKQEKAELEQEFFEVSTRLDETTTKYNEISEACEQLRRQVESLEAERTLKTKHIFNLEGSKDALQSRLAELERKCDFLSQDKTSLTGVLEDRSLQIQSLEDQIRLLQEQLKKELVDKTINQQKLDDVSLIEQSLQHKEKLWAHERELFYEEKVQFKNQIMEREQQIQRLKRENALKILNLQKDVDFAENEKLQHKNDASKYKEENEKLKKQAEELNGKLKEAADHLATIQADHEKEMLCQTKLVTLFKESSEEAEKKVEQLTSCLEDTQALFDEAKNAHFAMREELANVEKEKEEMLKEKDTIIVELKDELEKANELLRSKHRVQLSDEEIAALSPGAAAAGRLIKSGQSLTQIYREHLKLVEELDQQKLENKRLEQYFRELVQDIEEKAPILKQQQNEYYRTVDHLEQVKMQLTAQQDDYQRLLNEKDANLRQLTFAKAELERFQRDNADLTSQVRELLQCIEKVRRGDYDAVTVNRFEQISDSTLNAEDFYLY
;
A
#
# COMPACT_ATOMS: atom_id res chain seq x y z
N MET A 1 222.50 27.24 -138.26
CA MET A 1 222.25 28.47 -137.49
C MET A 1 221.49 28.03 -136.24
N ASP A 2 222.13 27.42 -135.24
CA ASP A 2 223.37 27.79 -134.52
C ASP A 2 223.09 28.99 -133.58
N ASP A 3 223.39 29.00 -132.27
CA ASP A 3 224.10 28.00 -131.44
C ASP A 3 223.76 28.15 -129.92
N THR A 4 224.21 27.20 -129.09
CA THR A 4 224.41 27.27 -127.60
C THR A 4 223.23 27.55 -126.62
N ILE A 5 222.70 26.45 -126.04
CA ILE A 5 222.64 26.09 -124.58
C ILE A 5 222.38 27.17 -123.50
N ASP A 6 221.32 26.98 -122.70
CA ASP A 6 221.41 26.83 -121.21
C ASP A 6 220.26 25.91 -120.70
N ILE A 7 220.40 25.29 -119.52
CA ILE A 7 219.63 24.12 -119.05
C ILE A 7 218.82 24.39 -117.76
N HIS A 8 219.05 25.50 -117.06
CA HIS A 8 218.66 25.66 -115.65
C HIS A 8 217.17 26.02 -115.37
N SER A 9 216.29 26.09 -116.38
CA SER A 9 214.92 26.64 -116.22
C SER A 9 213.78 25.61 -116.14
N VAL A 10 214.06 24.30 -116.16
CA VAL A 10 213.04 23.24 -116.33
C VAL A 10 212.78 22.44 -115.05
N GLU A 11 213.68 22.47 -114.07
CA GLU A 11 213.54 21.70 -112.82
C GLU A 11 212.74 22.46 -111.75
N THR A 12 212.90 23.79 -111.65
CA THR A 12 212.15 24.64 -110.70
C THR A 12 210.64 24.55 -110.88
N LEU A 13 210.15 24.64 -112.13
CA LEU A 13 208.74 24.54 -112.49
C LEU A 13 208.08 23.18 -112.17
N LYS A 14 208.86 22.15 -111.79
CA LYS A 14 208.33 20.87 -111.33
C LYS A 14 208.12 20.79 -109.80
N GLN A 15 208.82 21.61 -109.02
CA GLN A 15 208.63 21.63 -107.55
C GLN A 15 207.36 22.41 -107.18
N GLU A 16 207.20 23.65 -107.69
CA GLU A 16 206.04 24.50 -107.38
C GLU A 16 204.70 23.83 -107.72
N LYS A 17 204.65 23.03 -108.79
CA LYS A 17 203.44 22.27 -109.16
C LYS A 17 203.09 21.19 -108.12
N ALA A 18 204.08 20.50 -107.56
CA ALA A 18 203.84 19.44 -106.59
C ALA A 18 203.35 20.00 -105.23
N GLU A 19 203.88 21.16 -104.82
CA GLU A 19 203.44 21.85 -103.61
C GLU A 19 201.99 22.33 -103.73
N LEU A 20 201.61 22.94 -104.85
CA LEU A 20 200.21 23.35 -105.12
C LEU A 20 199.25 22.16 -105.20
N GLU A 21 199.66 21.01 -105.75
CA GLU A 21 198.84 19.79 -105.78
C GLU A 21 198.66 19.18 -104.37
N GLN A 22 199.63 19.34 -103.47
CA GLN A 22 199.47 18.95 -102.06
C GLN A 22 198.57 19.92 -101.28
N GLU A 23 198.76 21.24 -101.41
CA GLU A 23 197.91 22.23 -100.72
C GLU A 23 196.43 22.09 -101.13
N PHE A 24 196.15 21.85 -102.42
CA PHE A 24 194.79 21.62 -102.89
C PHE A 24 194.13 20.38 -102.25
N PHE A 25 194.89 19.31 -102.02
CA PHE A 25 194.38 18.11 -101.36
C PHE A 25 194.09 18.35 -99.86
N GLU A 26 194.94 19.09 -99.15
CA GLU A 26 194.70 19.47 -97.76
C GLU A 26 193.50 20.42 -97.60
N VAL A 27 193.28 21.33 -98.55
CA VAL A 27 192.09 22.21 -98.56
C VAL A 27 190.83 21.41 -98.89
N SER A 28 190.87 20.49 -99.87
CA SER A 28 189.72 19.64 -100.21
C SER A 28 189.31 18.74 -99.05
N THR A 29 190.26 18.07 -98.38
CA THR A 29 189.95 17.21 -97.24
C THR A 29 189.39 18.00 -96.05
N ARG A 30 189.86 19.23 -95.79
CA ARG A 30 189.25 20.13 -94.79
C ARG A 30 187.84 20.59 -95.18
N LEU A 31 187.54 20.74 -96.48
CA LEU A 31 186.20 21.08 -96.96
C LEU A 31 185.24 19.91 -96.76
N ASP A 32 185.64 18.68 -97.07
CA ASP A 32 184.84 17.47 -96.82
C ASP A 32 184.61 17.26 -95.30
N GLU A 33 185.65 17.46 -94.49
CA GLU A 33 185.58 17.40 -93.02
C GLU A 33 184.69 18.47 -92.38
N THR A 34 184.49 19.62 -93.03
CA THR A 34 183.61 20.69 -92.51
C THR A 34 182.18 20.53 -93.04
N THR A 35 182.03 20.05 -94.27
CA THR A 35 180.73 19.71 -94.87
C THR A 35 180.06 18.54 -94.15
N THR A 36 180.81 17.49 -93.79
CA THR A 36 180.29 16.37 -92.98
C THR A 36 179.82 16.83 -91.61
N LYS A 37 180.64 17.57 -90.85
CA LYS A 37 180.28 18.11 -89.53
C LYS A 37 179.07 19.08 -89.59
N TYR A 38 178.94 19.85 -90.67
CA TYR A 38 177.75 20.68 -90.90
C TYR A 38 176.48 19.83 -91.09
N ASN A 39 176.55 18.78 -91.91
CA ASN A 39 175.42 17.87 -92.13
C ASN A 39 175.01 17.13 -90.85
N GLU A 40 175.96 16.62 -90.06
CA GLU A 40 175.69 15.98 -88.75
C GLU A 40 174.94 16.92 -87.78
N ILE A 41 175.39 18.18 -87.68
CA ILE A 41 174.74 19.20 -86.85
C ILE A 41 173.36 19.57 -87.41
N SER A 42 173.21 19.65 -88.74
CA SER A 42 171.93 19.94 -89.39
C SER A 42 170.90 18.84 -89.10
N GLU A 43 171.28 17.56 -89.26
CA GLU A 43 170.42 16.42 -88.94
C GLU A 43 170.06 16.37 -87.45
N ALA A 44 171.02 16.64 -86.55
CA ALA A 44 170.75 16.72 -85.11
C ALA A 44 169.75 17.85 -84.77
N CYS A 45 169.89 19.02 -85.42
CA CYS A 45 168.94 20.12 -85.27
C CYS A 45 167.55 19.80 -85.83
N GLU A 46 167.45 19.07 -86.95
CA GLU A 46 166.15 18.58 -87.44
C GLU A 46 165.52 17.54 -86.50
N GLN A 47 166.29 16.59 -85.98
CA GLN A 47 165.79 15.60 -85.02
C GLN A 47 165.27 16.28 -83.75
N LEU A 48 166.00 17.26 -83.20
CA LEU A 48 165.55 18.05 -82.05
C LEU A 48 164.29 18.86 -82.35
N ARG A 49 164.17 19.49 -83.53
CA ARG A 49 162.93 20.18 -83.95
C ARG A 49 161.73 19.22 -83.99
N ARG A 50 161.87 18.07 -84.64
CA ARG A 50 160.81 17.05 -84.73
C ARG A 50 160.42 16.52 -83.34
N GLN A 51 161.37 16.39 -82.41
CA GLN A 51 161.07 16.02 -81.01
C GLN A 51 160.30 17.11 -80.27
N VAL A 52 160.68 18.39 -80.42
CA VAL A 52 159.96 19.52 -79.82
C VAL A 52 158.53 19.61 -80.38
N GLU A 53 158.37 19.56 -81.71
CA GLU A 53 157.06 19.56 -82.38
C GLU A 53 156.18 18.39 -81.91
N SER A 54 156.75 17.19 -81.74
CA SER A 54 156.03 16.02 -81.21
C SER A 54 155.61 16.20 -79.75
N LEU A 55 156.46 16.79 -78.90
CA LEU A 55 156.16 17.04 -77.49
C LEU A 55 155.14 18.18 -77.32
N GLU A 56 155.16 19.19 -78.18
CA GLU A 56 154.13 20.24 -78.22
C GLU A 56 152.78 19.69 -78.72
N ALA A 57 152.78 18.82 -79.75
CA ALA A 57 151.59 18.10 -80.18
C ALA A 57 150.99 17.26 -79.04
N GLU A 58 151.80 16.45 -78.35
CA GLU A 58 151.37 15.70 -77.16
C GLU A 58 150.84 16.62 -76.06
N ARG A 59 151.53 17.73 -75.76
CA ARG A 59 151.12 18.68 -74.73
C ARG A 59 149.76 19.30 -75.05
N THR A 60 149.55 19.78 -76.28
CA THR A 60 148.24 20.36 -76.66
C THR A 60 147.12 19.33 -76.64
N LEU A 61 147.39 18.07 -76.99
CA LEU A 61 146.42 16.97 -76.93
C LEU A 61 146.07 16.60 -75.48
N LYS A 62 147.07 16.53 -74.59
CA LYS A 62 146.89 16.35 -73.14
C LYS A 62 146.12 17.51 -72.50
N THR A 63 146.42 18.76 -72.85
CA THR A 63 145.67 19.94 -72.38
C THR A 63 144.20 19.92 -72.85
N LYS A 64 143.94 19.56 -74.12
CA LYS A 64 142.56 19.36 -74.61
C LYS A 64 141.83 18.24 -73.85
N HIS A 65 142.53 17.16 -73.51
CA HIS A 65 141.93 16.06 -72.76
C HIS A 65 141.61 16.45 -71.32
N ILE A 66 142.49 17.20 -70.64
CA ILE A 66 142.23 17.78 -69.31
C ILE A 66 141.00 18.70 -69.36
N PHE A 67 140.94 19.65 -70.30
CA PHE A 67 139.80 20.56 -70.44
C PHE A 67 138.47 19.81 -70.67
N ASN A 68 138.48 18.75 -71.48
CA ASN A 68 137.29 17.91 -71.68
C ASN A 68 136.90 17.12 -70.42
N LEU A 69 137.86 16.66 -69.63
CA LEU A 69 137.62 15.98 -68.35
C LEU A 69 137.12 16.95 -67.27
N GLU A 70 137.60 18.19 -67.26
CA GLU A 70 137.12 19.27 -66.39
C GLU A 70 135.67 19.64 -66.75
N GLY A 71 135.37 19.89 -68.04
CA GLY A 71 133.99 20.11 -68.50
C GLY A 71 133.05 18.94 -68.20
N SER A 72 133.52 17.69 -68.34
CA SER A 72 132.75 16.51 -67.95
C SER A 72 132.55 16.38 -66.44
N LYS A 73 133.57 16.74 -65.64
CA LYS A 73 133.50 16.75 -64.17
C LYS A 73 132.48 17.79 -63.71
N ASP A 74 132.53 18.99 -64.25
CA ASP A 74 131.66 20.10 -63.83
C ASP A 74 130.21 19.85 -64.27
N ALA A 75 130.00 19.23 -65.44
CA ALA A 75 128.68 18.74 -65.86
C ALA A 75 128.15 17.63 -64.91
N LEU A 76 129.00 16.69 -64.49
CA LEU A 76 128.62 15.66 -63.51
C LEU A 76 128.35 16.24 -62.12
N GLN A 77 129.12 17.25 -61.67
CA GLN A 77 128.88 17.96 -60.40
C GLN A 77 127.57 18.76 -60.44
N SER A 78 127.29 19.45 -61.54
CA SER A 78 126.01 20.12 -61.77
C SER A 78 124.84 19.14 -61.72
N ARG A 79 124.97 17.97 -62.37
CA ARG A 79 123.94 16.92 -62.36
C ARG A 79 123.80 16.24 -61.01
N LEU A 80 124.87 16.07 -60.24
CA LEU A 80 124.82 15.59 -58.85
C LEU A 80 123.98 16.55 -58.00
N ALA A 81 124.28 17.84 -58.04
CA ALA A 81 123.55 18.87 -57.29
C ALA A 81 122.06 18.99 -57.73
N GLU A 82 121.74 18.74 -59.00
CA GLU A 82 120.33 18.61 -59.44
C GLU A 82 119.64 17.41 -58.81
N LEU A 83 120.33 16.26 -58.71
CA LEU A 83 119.76 15.02 -58.17
C LEU A 83 119.62 15.10 -56.66
N GLU A 84 120.58 15.67 -55.95
CA GLU A 84 120.51 15.95 -54.50
C GLU A 84 119.29 16.83 -54.19
N ARG A 85 119.13 17.96 -54.88
CA ARG A 85 117.94 18.84 -54.72
C ARG A 85 116.61 18.12 -55.01
N LYS A 86 116.59 17.18 -55.95
CA LYS A 86 115.41 16.35 -56.25
C LYS A 86 115.15 15.30 -55.19
N CYS A 87 116.19 14.69 -54.61
CA CYS A 87 116.08 13.79 -53.46
C CYS A 87 115.58 14.54 -52.22
N ASP A 88 116.10 15.73 -51.94
CA ASP A 88 115.64 16.58 -50.83
C ASP A 88 114.18 16.99 -51.00
N PHE A 89 113.79 17.44 -52.21
CA PHE A 89 112.41 17.79 -52.54
C PHE A 89 111.47 16.59 -52.40
N LEU A 90 111.81 15.43 -52.98
CA LEU A 90 111.02 14.20 -52.84
C LEU A 90 110.95 13.68 -51.39
N SER A 91 111.98 13.96 -50.58
CA SER A 91 111.98 13.66 -49.14
C SER A 91 111.01 14.56 -48.38
N GLN A 92 110.98 15.86 -48.68
CA GLN A 92 110.04 16.85 -48.12
C GLN A 92 108.60 16.58 -48.56
N ASP A 93 108.36 16.32 -49.84
CA ASP A 93 107.05 15.90 -50.35
C ASP A 93 106.59 14.63 -49.63
N LYS A 94 107.45 13.61 -49.51
CA LYS A 94 107.13 12.37 -48.79
C LYS A 94 106.76 12.63 -47.33
N THR A 95 107.52 13.44 -46.58
CA THR A 95 107.21 13.71 -45.16
C THR A 95 105.94 14.53 -44.99
N SER A 96 105.65 15.46 -45.91
CA SER A 96 104.37 16.18 -45.92
C SER A 96 103.17 15.25 -46.19
N LEU A 97 103.32 14.32 -47.15
CA LEU A 97 102.29 13.35 -47.50
C LEU A 97 102.07 12.31 -46.38
N THR A 98 103.12 11.87 -45.68
CA THR A 98 102.94 11.00 -44.50
C THR A 98 102.22 11.74 -43.37
N GLY A 99 102.55 13.01 -43.10
CA GLY A 99 101.82 13.81 -42.10
C GLY A 99 100.34 13.95 -42.43
N VAL A 100 99.99 14.24 -43.70
CA VAL A 100 98.59 14.29 -44.15
C VAL A 100 97.89 12.92 -44.03
N LEU A 101 98.59 11.81 -44.30
CA LEU A 101 98.03 10.46 -44.12
C LEU A 101 97.82 10.11 -42.64
N GLU A 102 98.72 10.54 -41.75
CA GLU A 102 98.60 10.38 -40.30
C GLU A 102 97.41 11.20 -39.75
N ASP A 103 97.30 12.48 -40.10
CA ASP A 103 96.15 13.34 -39.77
C ASP A 103 94.82 12.74 -40.23
N ARG A 104 94.77 12.21 -41.46
CA ARG A 104 93.55 11.55 -41.99
C ARG A 104 93.27 10.23 -41.29
N SER A 105 94.29 9.46 -40.89
CA SER A 105 94.11 8.23 -40.14
C SER A 105 93.54 8.49 -38.75
N LEU A 106 94.03 9.53 -38.06
CA LEU A 106 93.49 9.97 -36.76
C LEU A 106 92.04 10.50 -36.88
N GLN A 107 91.72 11.22 -37.96
CA GLN A 107 90.34 11.66 -38.24
C GLN A 107 89.41 10.47 -38.49
N ILE A 108 89.85 9.45 -39.25
CA ILE A 108 89.07 8.23 -39.48
C ILE A 108 88.82 7.50 -38.15
N GLN A 109 89.85 7.27 -37.34
CA GLN A 109 89.71 6.63 -36.02
C GLN A 109 88.74 7.38 -35.09
N SER A 110 88.84 8.72 -35.04
CA SER A 110 87.93 9.55 -34.24
C SER A 110 86.48 9.46 -34.71
N LEU A 111 86.23 9.34 -36.03
CA LEU A 111 84.90 9.14 -36.59
C LEU A 111 84.40 7.71 -36.36
N GLU A 112 85.25 6.69 -36.45
CA GLU A 112 84.91 5.30 -36.13
C GLU A 112 84.50 5.13 -34.65
N ASP A 113 85.20 5.77 -33.72
CA ASP A 113 84.82 5.76 -32.30
C ASP A 113 83.53 6.55 -32.02
N GLN A 114 83.31 7.68 -32.70
CA GLN A 114 82.03 8.40 -32.63
C GLN A 114 80.87 7.55 -33.18
N ILE A 115 81.07 6.85 -34.30
CA ILE A 115 80.08 5.92 -34.87
C ILE A 115 79.83 4.76 -33.90
N ARG A 116 80.86 4.19 -33.28
CA ARG A 116 80.75 3.12 -32.27
C ARG A 116 79.94 3.59 -31.05
N LEU A 117 80.21 4.79 -30.54
CA LEU A 117 79.48 5.38 -29.41
C LEU A 117 78.00 5.60 -29.75
N LEU A 118 77.71 6.18 -30.91
CA LEU A 118 76.33 6.40 -31.39
C LEU A 118 75.59 5.07 -31.61
N GLN A 119 76.27 4.03 -32.12
CA GLN A 119 75.69 2.69 -32.23
C GLN A 119 75.40 2.04 -30.87
N GLU A 120 76.21 2.29 -29.84
CA GLU A 120 75.96 1.78 -28.50
C GLU A 120 74.81 2.53 -27.81
N GLN A 121 74.76 3.86 -27.95
CA GLN A 121 73.64 4.68 -27.49
C GLN A 121 72.33 4.25 -28.17
N LEU A 122 72.31 4.11 -29.49
CA LEU A 122 71.13 3.65 -30.24
C LEU A 122 70.67 2.26 -29.78
N LYS A 123 71.58 1.33 -29.45
CA LYS A 123 71.22 0.02 -28.90
C LYS A 123 70.58 0.12 -27.52
N LYS A 124 71.07 1.01 -26.65
CA LYS A 124 70.49 1.27 -25.32
C LYS A 124 69.08 1.85 -25.45
N GLU A 125 68.93 2.93 -26.22
CA GLU A 125 67.62 3.56 -26.50
C GLU A 125 66.61 2.58 -27.14
N LEU A 126 67.06 1.67 -28.01
CA LEU A 126 66.19 0.62 -28.57
C LEU A 126 65.75 -0.40 -27.51
N VAL A 127 66.64 -0.82 -26.60
CA VAL A 127 66.28 -1.71 -25.47
C VAL A 127 65.32 -1.01 -24.52
N ASP A 128 65.62 0.22 -24.10
CA ASP A 128 64.77 1.00 -23.20
C ASP A 128 63.40 1.30 -23.84
N LYS A 129 63.35 1.56 -25.16
CA LYS A 129 62.08 1.64 -25.92
C LYS A 129 61.28 0.34 -25.83
N THR A 130 61.89 -0.84 -26.03
CA THR A 130 61.17 -2.12 -25.93
C THR A 130 60.67 -2.40 -24.51
N ILE A 131 61.46 -2.08 -23.49
CA ILE A 131 61.07 -2.21 -22.08
C ILE A 131 59.91 -1.26 -21.73
N ASN A 132 59.94 -0.02 -22.25
CA ASN A 132 58.88 0.95 -21.99
C ASN A 132 57.60 0.64 -22.79
N GLN A 133 57.70 0.02 -23.98
CA GLN A 133 56.53 -0.53 -24.68
C GLN A 133 55.88 -1.66 -23.87
N GLN A 134 56.66 -2.63 -23.38
CA GLN A 134 56.14 -3.72 -22.53
C GLN A 134 55.40 -3.18 -21.30
N LYS A 135 55.97 -2.19 -20.60
CA LYS A 135 55.29 -1.52 -19.47
C LYS A 135 53.98 -0.82 -19.87
N LEU A 136 53.92 -0.23 -21.06
CA LEU A 136 52.71 0.42 -21.58
C LEU A 136 51.62 -0.61 -21.88
N ASP A 137 52.00 -1.74 -22.48
CA ASP A 137 51.11 -2.86 -22.79
C ASP A 137 50.59 -3.51 -21.48
N ASP A 138 51.46 -3.71 -20.48
CA ASP A 138 51.10 -4.19 -19.13
C ASP A 138 50.12 -3.24 -18.42
N VAL A 139 50.36 -1.92 -18.47
CA VAL A 139 49.46 -0.91 -17.90
C VAL A 139 48.11 -0.93 -18.60
N SER A 140 48.07 -0.99 -19.93
CA SER A 140 46.81 -1.07 -20.69
C SER A 140 46.00 -2.32 -20.33
N LEU A 141 46.67 -3.47 -20.13
CA LEU A 141 46.03 -4.70 -19.68
C LEU A 141 45.45 -4.56 -18.24
N ILE A 142 46.18 -3.91 -17.34
CA ILE A 142 45.71 -3.61 -15.98
C ILE A 142 44.50 -2.68 -16.03
N GLU A 143 44.55 -1.60 -16.80
CA GLU A 143 43.45 -0.64 -16.98
C GLU A 143 42.18 -1.32 -17.50
N GLN A 144 42.28 -2.15 -18.55
CA GLN A 144 41.15 -2.93 -19.06
C GLN A 144 40.58 -3.88 -17.99
N SER A 145 41.44 -4.51 -17.18
CA SER A 145 41.01 -5.38 -16.07
C SER A 145 40.29 -4.61 -14.94
N LEU A 146 40.68 -3.35 -14.70
CA LEU A 146 40.07 -2.47 -13.71
C LEU A 146 38.74 -1.93 -14.21
N GLN A 147 38.65 -1.48 -15.46
CA GLN A 147 37.39 -1.07 -16.09
C GLN A 147 36.34 -2.20 -16.09
N HIS A 148 36.76 -3.46 -16.28
CA HIS A 148 35.84 -4.59 -16.17
C HIS A 148 35.34 -4.78 -14.73
N LYS A 149 36.22 -4.72 -13.72
CA LYS A 149 35.84 -4.81 -12.29
C LYS A 149 34.94 -3.65 -11.87
N GLU A 150 35.22 -2.44 -12.35
CA GLU A 150 34.40 -1.25 -12.09
C GLU A 150 32.98 -1.41 -12.65
N LYS A 151 32.86 -1.92 -13.89
CA LYS A 151 31.54 -2.26 -14.49
C LYS A 151 30.80 -3.34 -13.71
N LEU A 152 31.49 -4.38 -13.23
CA LEU A 152 30.90 -5.40 -12.36
C LEU A 152 30.40 -4.81 -11.03
N TRP A 153 31.22 -4.01 -10.34
CA TRP A 153 30.85 -3.37 -9.08
C TRP A 153 29.75 -2.31 -9.24
N ALA A 154 29.70 -1.61 -10.37
CA ALA A 154 28.62 -0.68 -10.69
C ALA A 154 27.28 -1.43 -10.82
N HIS A 155 27.26 -2.53 -11.56
CA HIS A 155 26.08 -3.38 -11.74
C HIS A 155 25.65 -4.08 -10.43
N GLU A 156 26.59 -4.61 -9.67
CA GLU A 156 26.34 -5.21 -8.35
C GLU A 156 25.73 -4.18 -7.37
N ARG A 157 26.23 -2.95 -7.37
CA ARG A 157 25.67 -1.82 -6.61
C ARG A 157 24.26 -1.43 -7.06
N GLU A 158 23.97 -1.52 -8.35
CA GLU A 158 22.63 -1.27 -8.91
C GLU A 158 21.64 -2.36 -8.48
N LEU A 159 22.02 -3.64 -8.59
CA LEU A 159 21.21 -4.76 -8.09
C LEU A 159 20.91 -4.63 -6.59
N PHE A 160 21.91 -4.34 -5.74
CA PHE A 160 21.69 -4.09 -4.32
C PHE A 160 20.81 -2.85 -4.05
N TYR A 161 20.79 -1.86 -4.94
CA TYR A 161 19.89 -0.71 -4.83
C TYR A 161 18.45 -1.10 -5.17
N GLU A 162 18.24 -1.87 -6.26
CA GLU A 162 16.93 -2.40 -6.65
C GLU A 162 16.34 -3.32 -5.57
N GLU A 163 17.10 -4.29 -5.06
CA GLU A 163 16.70 -5.17 -3.96
C GLU A 163 16.28 -4.35 -2.72
N LYS A 164 17.09 -3.35 -2.34
CA LYS A 164 16.81 -2.46 -1.21
C LYS A 164 15.53 -1.65 -1.41
N VAL A 165 15.23 -1.21 -2.63
CA VAL A 165 13.97 -0.53 -2.96
C VAL A 165 12.80 -1.51 -2.89
N GLN A 166 12.94 -2.73 -3.43
CA GLN A 166 11.91 -3.77 -3.36
C GLN A 166 11.58 -4.15 -1.91
N PHE A 167 12.59 -4.42 -1.07
CA PHE A 167 12.37 -4.71 0.35
C PHE A 167 11.75 -3.53 1.10
N LYS A 168 12.16 -2.30 0.82
CA LYS A 168 11.53 -1.10 1.42
C LYS A 168 10.05 -1.00 1.06
N ASN A 169 9.70 -1.22 -0.21
CA ASN A 169 8.32 -1.18 -0.68
C ASN A 169 7.48 -2.31 -0.03
N GLN A 170 8.01 -3.53 0.04
CA GLN A 170 7.36 -4.64 0.74
C GLN A 170 7.13 -4.34 2.23
N ILE A 171 8.10 -3.72 2.93
CA ILE A 171 7.94 -3.30 4.33
C ILE A 171 6.80 -2.26 4.43
N MET A 172 6.79 -1.23 3.59
CA MET A 172 5.73 -0.20 3.58
C MET A 172 4.35 -0.79 3.30
N GLU A 173 4.22 -1.74 2.38
CA GLU A 173 2.97 -2.47 2.13
C GLU A 173 2.51 -3.28 3.34
N ARG A 174 3.43 -4.00 4.00
CA ARG A 174 3.13 -4.78 5.21
C ARG A 174 2.73 -3.89 6.38
N GLU A 175 3.39 -2.75 6.56
CA GLU A 175 2.98 -1.74 7.54
C GLU A 175 1.57 -1.21 7.25
N GLN A 176 1.25 -0.86 6.00
CA GLN A 176 -0.09 -0.45 5.61
C GLN A 176 -1.14 -1.56 5.85
N GLN A 177 -0.83 -2.82 5.54
CA GLN A 177 -1.71 -3.96 5.84
C GLN A 177 -1.96 -4.09 7.35
N ILE A 178 -0.91 -3.99 8.17
CA ILE A 178 -1.02 -4.03 9.63
C ILE A 178 -1.86 -2.85 10.16
N GLN A 179 -1.71 -1.65 9.59
CA GLN A 179 -2.52 -0.48 9.97
C GLN A 179 -3.99 -0.60 9.55
N ARG A 180 -4.29 -1.24 8.41
CA ARG A 180 -5.67 -1.60 8.01
C ARG A 180 -6.29 -2.60 9.00
N LEU A 181 -5.61 -3.73 9.24
CA LEU A 181 -6.05 -4.76 10.18
C LEU A 181 -6.21 -4.23 11.62
N LYS A 182 -5.37 -3.30 12.07
CA LYS A 182 -5.54 -2.64 13.38
C LYS A 182 -6.82 -1.80 13.46
N ARG A 183 -7.16 -1.05 12.41
CA ARG A 183 -8.40 -0.26 12.35
C ARG A 183 -9.64 -1.16 12.25
N GLU A 184 -9.59 -2.19 11.42
CA GLU A 184 -10.66 -3.18 11.27
C GLU A 184 -10.95 -3.92 12.58
N ASN A 185 -9.90 -4.38 13.28
CA ASN A 185 -10.06 -5.01 14.59
C ASN A 185 -10.55 -4.02 15.67
N ALA A 186 -10.09 -2.77 15.66
CA ALA A 186 -10.60 -1.75 16.58
C ALA A 186 -12.10 -1.46 16.36
N LEU A 187 -12.55 -1.38 15.11
CA LEU A 187 -13.97 -1.24 14.76
C LEU A 187 -14.78 -2.48 15.17
N LYS A 188 -14.23 -3.69 14.98
CA LYS A 188 -14.86 -4.94 15.40
C LYS A 188 -15.00 -5.03 16.93
N ILE A 189 -13.97 -4.64 17.68
CA ILE A 189 -14.01 -4.54 19.13
C ILE A 189 -15.06 -3.51 19.57
N LEU A 190 -15.08 -2.32 18.96
CA LEU A 190 -16.06 -1.27 19.29
C LEU A 190 -17.51 -1.70 19.00
N ASN A 191 -17.76 -2.50 17.98
CA ASN A 191 -19.10 -3.02 17.71
C ASN A 191 -19.48 -4.13 18.70
N LEU A 192 -18.59 -5.10 18.95
CA LEU A 192 -18.82 -6.13 19.98
C LEU A 192 -19.01 -5.51 21.38
N GLN A 193 -18.34 -4.40 21.69
CA GLN A 193 -18.55 -3.63 22.91
C GLN A 193 -19.99 -3.12 22.99
N LYS A 194 -20.51 -2.47 21.93
CA LYS A 194 -21.91 -2.02 21.88
C LYS A 194 -22.91 -3.16 21.97
N ASP A 195 -22.64 -4.29 21.33
CA ASP A 195 -23.52 -5.47 21.34
C ASP A 195 -23.59 -6.06 22.76
N VAL A 196 -22.48 -6.08 23.49
CA VAL A 196 -22.41 -6.44 24.91
C VAL A 196 -23.12 -5.42 25.79
N ASP A 197 -22.82 -4.12 25.63
CA ASP A 197 -23.45 -3.04 26.39
C ASP A 197 -24.98 -3.05 26.21
N PHE A 198 -25.47 -3.34 24.99
CA PHE A 198 -26.89 -3.51 24.69
C PHE A 198 -27.49 -4.72 25.40
N ALA A 199 -26.87 -5.89 25.29
CA ALA A 199 -27.34 -7.12 25.94
C ALA A 199 -27.29 -7.03 27.48
N GLU A 200 -26.34 -6.29 28.07
CA GLU A 200 -26.31 -6.01 29.51
C GLU A 200 -27.47 -5.10 29.94
N ASN A 201 -27.84 -4.12 29.13
CA ASN A 201 -29.00 -3.26 29.38
C ASN A 201 -30.34 -4.04 29.27
N GLU A 202 -30.53 -4.86 28.24
CA GLU A 202 -31.72 -5.73 28.13
C GLU A 202 -31.83 -6.71 29.32
N LYS A 203 -30.71 -7.35 29.69
CA LYS A 203 -30.61 -8.22 30.87
C LYS A 203 -30.94 -7.48 32.17
N LEU A 204 -30.52 -6.22 32.31
CA LEU A 204 -30.85 -5.39 33.47
C LEU A 204 -32.35 -5.02 33.48
N GLN A 205 -32.93 -4.67 32.34
CA GLN A 205 -34.36 -4.42 32.20
C GLN A 205 -35.18 -5.67 32.56
N HIS A 206 -34.90 -6.81 31.94
CA HIS A 206 -35.57 -8.08 32.24
C HIS A 206 -35.44 -8.50 33.72
N LYS A 207 -34.28 -8.22 34.36
CA LYS A 207 -34.11 -8.45 35.80
C LYS A 207 -35.02 -7.54 36.64
N ASN A 208 -35.15 -6.27 36.28
CA ASN A 208 -36.01 -5.30 36.96
C ASN A 208 -37.50 -5.67 36.77
N ASP A 209 -37.90 -6.05 35.57
CA ASP A 209 -39.27 -6.49 35.27
C ASP A 209 -39.60 -7.81 35.98
N ALA A 210 -38.66 -8.76 36.03
CA ALA A 210 -38.80 -9.97 36.84
C ALA A 210 -38.96 -9.68 38.35
N SER A 211 -38.32 -8.63 38.90
CA SER A 211 -38.58 -8.22 40.28
C SER A 211 -39.96 -7.60 40.48
N LYS A 212 -40.44 -6.76 39.55
CA LYS A 212 -41.82 -6.21 39.59
C LYS A 212 -42.85 -7.33 39.58
N TYR A 213 -42.76 -8.25 38.62
CA TYR A 213 -43.68 -9.38 38.52
C TYR A 213 -43.59 -10.31 39.75
N LYS A 214 -42.42 -10.46 40.37
CA LYS A 214 -42.30 -11.21 41.64
C LYS A 214 -43.02 -10.50 42.79
N GLU A 215 -42.87 -9.19 42.93
CA GLU A 215 -43.60 -8.42 43.94
C GLU A 215 -45.12 -8.42 43.71
N GLU A 216 -45.56 -8.31 42.45
CA GLU A 216 -46.97 -8.39 42.06
C GLU A 216 -47.55 -9.77 42.36
N ASN A 217 -46.83 -10.84 42.03
CA ASN A 217 -47.22 -12.20 42.36
C ASN A 217 -47.26 -12.44 43.89
N GLU A 218 -46.31 -11.89 44.66
CA GLU A 218 -46.37 -11.92 46.13
C GLU A 218 -47.55 -11.11 46.70
N LYS A 219 -47.94 -9.99 46.08
CA LYS A 219 -49.15 -9.21 46.45
C LYS A 219 -50.43 -10.00 46.12
N LEU A 220 -50.54 -10.55 44.92
CA LEU A 220 -51.69 -11.38 44.48
C LEU A 220 -51.82 -12.66 45.31
N LYS A 221 -50.71 -13.32 45.66
CA LYS A 221 -50.71 -14.50 46.53
C LYS A 221 -51.24 -14.18 47.93
N LYS A 222 -50.83 -13.06 48.53
CA LYS A 222 -51.39 -12.59 49.81
C LYS A 222 -52.89 -12.28 49.71
N GLN A 223 -53.33 -11.61 48.64
CA GLN A 223 -54.75 -11.35 48.40
C GLN A 223 -55.56 -12.63 48.23
N ALA A 224 -55.02 -13.64 47.52
CA ALA A 224 -55.65 -14.95 47.39
C ALA A 224 -55.72 -15.70 48.74
N GLU A 225 -54.66 -15.63 49.55
CA GLU A 225 -54.63 -16.20 50.91
C GLU A 225 -55.65 -15.52 51.84
N GLU A 226 -55.76 -14.18 51.80
CA GLU A 226 -56.77 -13.42 52.54
C GLU A 226 -58.20 -13.74 52.09
N LEU A 227 -58.45 -13.81 50.79
CA LEU A 227 -59.78 -14.13 50.25
C LEU A 227 -60.18 -15.57 50.55
N ASN A 228 -59.24 -16.52 50.47
CA ASN A 228 -59.48 -17.91 50.85
C ASN A 228 -59.68 -18.07 52.37
N GLY A 229 -59.00 -17.25 53.18
CA GLY A 229 -59.27 -17.11 54.62
C GLY A 229 -60.70 -16.67 54.89
N LYS A 230 -61.13 -15.54 54.31
CA LYS A 230 -62.51 -15.01 54.42
C LYS A 230 -63.56 -15.99 53.88
N LEU A 231 -63.27 -16.70 52.80
CA LEU A 231 -64.14 -17.75 52.25
C LEU A 231 -64.30 -18.90 53.26
N LYS A 232 -63.21 -19.32 53.91
CA LYS A 232 -63.25 -20.35 54.93
C LYS A 232 -64.00 -19.89 56.18
N GLU A 233 -63.73 -18.68 56.67
CA GLU A 233 -64.47 -18.07 57.78
C GLU A 233 -65.98 -18.05 57.50
N ALA A 234 -66.38 -17.64 56.29
CA ALA A 234 -67.78 -17.65 55.87
C ALA A 234 -68.36 -19.07 55.76
N ALA A 235 -67.59 -20.05 55.28
CA ALA A 235 -68.01 -21.45 55.21
C ALA A 235 -68.17 -22.10 56.59
N ASP A 236 -67.20 -21.89 57.49
CA ASP A 236 -67.24 -22.34 58.89
C ASP A 236 -68.45 -21.67 59.61
N HIS A 237 -68.74 -20.40 59.33
CA HIS A 237 -69.87 -19.66 59.90
C HIS A 237 -71.24 -20.05 59.28
N LEU A 238 -71.28 -20.49 58.03
CA LEU A 238 -72.47 -21.12 57.42
C LEU A 238 -72.71 -22.51 57.99
N ALA A 239 -71.66 -23.29 58.26
CA ALA A 239 -71.77 -24.61 58.85
C ALA A 239 -72.30 -24.58 60.30
N THR A 240 -71.90 -23.58 61.11
CA THR A 240 -72.50 -23.38 62.44
C THR A 240 -73.97 -22.98 62.35
N ILE A 241 -74.31 -22.05 61.46
CA ILE A 241 -75.70 -21.64 61.19
C ILE A 241 -76.54 -22.82 60.70
N GLN A 242 -76.02 -23.70 59.84
CA GLN A 242 -76.71 -24.92 59.42
C GLN A 242 -76.91 -25.89 60.59
N ALA A 243 -75.87 -26.17 61.38
CA ALA A 243 -75.96 -27.06 62.54
C ALA A 243 -76.93 -26.54 63.62
N ASP A 244 -77.08 -25.22 63.77
CA ASP A 244 -78.06 -24.62 64.69
C ASP A 244 -79.48 -24.67 64.13
N HIS A 245 -79.70 -24.43 62.83
CA HIS A 245 -80.99 -24.69 62.19
C HIS A 245 -81.39 -26.17 62.23
N GLU A 246 -80.45 -27.12 62.08
CA GLU A 246 -80.73 -28.55 62.22
C GLU A 246 -81.20 -28.90 63.64
N LYS A 247 -80.56 -28.33 64.68
CA LYS A 247 -81.03 -28.47 66.08
C LYS A 247 -82.41 -27.86 66.26
N GLU A 248 -82.66 -26.67 65.68
CA GLU A 248 -83.98 -26.03 65.77
C GLU A 248 -85.05 -26.87 65.08
N MET A 249 -84.82 -27.33 63.85
CA MET A 249 -85.72 -28.23 63.11
C MET A 249 -85.99 -29.53 63.87
N LEU A 250 -84.99 -30.12 64.55
CA LEU A 250 -85.17 -31.27 65.42
C LEU A 250 -86.03 -30.95 66.65
N CYS A 251 -85.87 -29.76 67.26
CA CYS A 251 -86.70 -29.30 68.36
C CYS A 251 -88.14 -28.98 67.93
N GLN A 252 -88.33 -28.29 66.81
CA GLN A 252 -89.64 -28.05 66.21
C GLN A 252 -90.34 -29.37 65.83
N THR A 253 -89.61 -30.34 65.26
CA THR A 253 -90.14 -31.68 64.96
C THR A 253 -90.62 -32.39 66.21
N LYS A 254 -89.82 -32.39 67.30
CA LYS A 254 -90.22 -32.95 68.60
C LYS A 254 -91.43 -32.24 69.22
N LEU A 255 -91.52 -30.93 69.06
CA LEU A 255 -92.66 -30.15 69.53
C LEU A 255 -93.93 -30.51 68.73
N VAL A 256 -93.81 -30.71 67.41
CA VAL A 256 -94.91 -31.18 66.56
C VAL A 256 -95.33 -32.61 66.88
N THR A 257 -94.41 -33.54 67.21
CA THR A 257 -94.80 -34.89 67.65
C THR A 257 -95.50 -34.84 69.00
N LEU A 258 -95.00 -34.07 69.98
CA LEU A 258 -95.67 -33.89 71.27
C LEU A 258 -97.07 -33.24 71.14
N PHE A 259 -97.23 -32.24 70.26
CA PHE A 259 -98.56 -31.68 69.98
C PHE A 259 -99.49 -32.66 69.27
N LYS A 260 -98.98 -33.54 68.38
CA LYS A 260 -99.78 -34.62 67.78
C LYS A 260 -100.19 -35.66 68.81
N GLU A 261 -99.26 -36.16 69.61
CA GLU A 261 -99.52 -37.10 70.71
C GLU A 261 -100.56 -36.52 71.68
N SER A 262 -100.44 -35.24 72.05
CA SER A 262 -101.41 -34.54 72.89
C SER A 262 -102.76 -34.29 72.20
N SER A 263 -102.80 -34.10 70.87
CA SER A 263 -104.05 -34.00 70.10
C SER A 263 -104.75 -35.35 70.05
N GLU A 264 -104.02 -36.41 69.72
CA GLU A 264 -104.54 -37.78 69.70
C GLU A 264 -105.03 -38.23 71.09
N GLU A 265 -104.37 -37.83 72.18
CA GLU A 265 -104.85 -38.13 73.53
C GLU A 265 -106.09 -37.30 73.90
N ALA A 266 -106.21 -36.07 73.39
CA ALA A 266 -107.42 -35.26 73.54
C ALA A 266 -108.58 -35.81 72.70
N GLU A 267 -108.32 -36.24 71.46
CA GLU A 267 -109.27 -36.91 70.56
C GLU A 267 -109.77 -38.22 71.19
N LYS A 268 -108.87 -39.08 71.70
CA LYS A 268 -109.25 -40.31 72.43
C LYS A 268 -110.09 -40.02 73.67
N LYS A 269 -109.86 -38.89 74.38
CA LYS A 269 -110.72 -38.44 75.49
C LYS A 269 -112.08 -37.92 75.01
N VAL A 270 -112.14 -37.25 73.86
CA VAL A 270 -113.41 -36.84 73.24
C VAL A 270 -114.20 -38.05 72.75
N GLU A 271 -113.55 -39.06 72.15
CA GLU A 271 -114.17 -40.35 71.78
C GLU A 271 -114.73 -41.06 73.02
N GLN A 272 -113.93 -41.18 74.10
CA GLN A 272 -114.38 -41.78 75.36
C GLN A 272 -115.55 -41.01 75.99
N LEU A 273 -115.49 -39.67 76.03
CA LEU A 273 -116.59 -38.85 76.53
C LEU A 273 -117.84 -38.97 75.64
N THR A 274 -117.68 -39.09 74.32
CA THR A 274 -118.79 -39.27 73.38
C THR A 274 -119.43 -40.64 73.56
N SER A 275 -118.64 -41.71 73.69
CA SER A 275 -119.13 -43.06 74.01
C SER A 275 -119.85 -43.10 75.37
N CYS A 276 -119.33 -42.44 76.41
CA CYS A 276 -120.04 -42.32 77.69
C CYS A 276 -121.32 -41.48 77.59
N LEU A 277 -121.37 -40.51 76.68
CA LEU A 277 -122.56 -39.70 76.42
C LEU A 277 -123.60 -40.51 75.64
N GLU A 278 -123.19 -41.34 74.68
CA GLU A 278 -124.03 -42.32 73.99
C GLU A 278 -124.57 -43.38 74.95
N ASP A 279 -123.75 -43.95 75.84
CA ASP A 279 -124.18 -44.90 76.88
C ASP A 279 -125.20 -44.27 77.85
N THR A 280 -124.92 -43.04 78.33
CA THR A 280 -125.87 -42.33 79.22
C THR A 280 -127.13 -41.88 78.50
N GLN A 281 -127.07 -41.61 77.19
CA GLN A 281 -128.25 -41.30 76.39
C GLN A 281 -129.08 -42.57 76.04
N ALA A 282 -128.43 -43.72 75.85
CA ALA A 282 -129.11 -45.01 75.75
C ALA A 282 -129.83 -45.37 77.05
N LEU A 283 -129.17 -45.21 78.21
CA LEU A 283 -129.80 -45.36 79.53
C LEU A 283 -130.93 -44.34 79.76
N PHE A 284 -130.81 -43.12 79.24
CA PHE A 284 -131.88 -42.12 79.30
C PHE A 284 -133.09 -42.51 78.44
N ASP A 285 -132.88 -43.00 77.21
CA ASP A 285 -133.96 -43.48 76.36
C ASP A 285 -134.60 -44.78 76.90
N GLU A 286 -133.82 -45.67 77.53
CA GLU A 286 -134.33 -46.85 78.24
C GLU A 286 -135.19 -46.46 79.45
N ALA A 287 -134.72 -45.52 80.29
CA ALA A 287 -135.49 -44.97 81.40
C ALA A 287 -136.75 -44.23 80.93
N LYS A 288 -136.68 -43.51 79.81
CA LYS A 288 -137.82 -42.83 79.16
C LYS A 288 -138.84 -43.83 78.62
N ASN A 289 -138.40 -44.93 78.02
CA ASN A 289 -139.28 -46.01 77.55
C ASN A 289 -139.97 -46.71 78.73
N ALA A 290 -139.24 -47.00 79.82
CA ALA A 290 -139.84 -47.50 81.06
C ALA A 290 -140.86 -46.49 81.65
N HIS A 291 -140.57 -45.19 81.59
CA HIS A 291 -141.50 -44.16 82.05
C HIS A 291 -142.75 -44.00 81.15
N PHE A 292 -142.65 -44.34 79.86
CA PHE A 292 -143.80 -44.47 78.96
C PHE A 292 -144.66 -45.70 79.31
N ALA A 293 -144.05 -46.87 79.49
CA ALA A 293 -144.76 -48.09 79.92
C ALA A 293 -145.49 -47.88 81.26
N MET A 294 -144.82 -47.27 82.25
CA MET A 294 -145.42 -46.95 83.55
C MET A 294 -146.60 -45.95 83.44
N ARG A 295 -146.60 -45.08 82.42
CA ARG A 295 -147.73 -44.18 82.11
C ARG A 295 -148.89 -44.91 81.44
N GLU A 296 -148.59 -45.91 80.62
CA GLU A 296 -149.62 -46.75 79.97
C GLU A 296 -150.32 -47.67 80.98
N GLU A 297 -149.56 -48.26 81.93
CA GLU A 297 -150.15 -48.96 83.08
C GLU A 297 -151.01 -48.03 83.94
N LEU A 298 -150.54 -46.81 84.25
CA LEU A 298 -151.34 -45.81 84.97
C LEU A 298 -152.63 -45.45 84.23
N ALA A 299 -152.59 -45.24 82.91
CA ALA A 299 -153.77 -44.95 82.10
C ALA A 299 -154.78 -46.12 82.08
N ASN A 300 -154.30 -47.36 82.07
CA ASN A 300 -155.15 -48.54 82.19
C ASN A 300 -155.80 -48.64 83.58
N VAL A 301 -155.05 -48.39 84.66
CA VAL A 301 -155.59 -48.35 86.04
C VAL A 301 -156.57 -47.19 86.26
N GLU A 302 -156.34 -46.03 85.63
CA GLU A 302 -157.30 -44.93 85.62
C GLU A 302 -158.59 -45.32 84.89
N LYS A 303 -158.49 -46.05 83.77
CA LYS A 303 -159.65 -46.54 83.00
C LYS A 303 -160.45 -47.60 83.75
N GLU A 304 -159.79 -48.59 84.38
CA GLU A 304 -160.45 -49.57 85.26
C GLU A 304 -161.16 -48.87 86.44
N LYS A 305 -160.54 -47.83 87.01
CA LYS A 305 -161.19 -46.99 88.04
C LYS A 305 -162.36 -46.19 87.48
N GLU A 306 -162.31 -45.72 86.24
CA GLU A 306 -163.42 -44.99 85.61
C GLU A 306 -164.60 -45.92 85.28
N GLU A 307 -164.35 -47.20 84.98
CA GLU A 307 -165.38 -48.23 84.82
C GLU A 307 -165.98 -48.66 86.17
N MET A 308 -165.15 -48.89 87.19
CA MET A 308 -165.61 -49.07 88.58
C MET A 308 -166.38 -47.86 89.13
N LEU A 309 -166.00 -46.64 88.75
CA LEU A 309 -166.76 -45.43 89.10
C LEU A 309 -168.13 -45.40 88.43
N LYS A 310 -168.25 -45.85 87.18
CA LYS A 310 -169.56 -45.92 86.49
C LYS A 310 -170.51 -46.93 87.13
N GLU A 311 -170.04 -48.10 87.57
CA GLU A 311 -170.85 -49.03 88.36
C GLU A 311 -171.29 -48.43 89.71
N LYS A 312 -170.37 -47.74 90.41
CA LYS A 312 -170.68 -47.01 91.65
C LYS A 312 -171.69 -45.91 91.41
N ASP A 313 -171.53 -45.13 90.33
CA ASP A 313 -172.40 -44.02 89.99
C ASP A 313 -173.80 -44.49 89.55
N THR A 314 -173.96 -45.65 88.91
CA THR A 314 -175.30 -46.22 88.68
C THR A 314 -176.03 -46.55 89.98
N ILE A 315 -175.37 -47.19 90.95
CA ILE A 315 -175.94 -47.48 92.27
C ILE A 315 -176.19 -46.18 93.07
N ILE A 316 -175.36 -45.17 92.86
CA ILE A 316 -175.50 -43.84 93.49
C ILE A 316 -176.58 -42.99 92.83
N VAL A 317 -176.91 -43.17 91.55
CA VAL A 317 -178.07 -42.52 90.90
C VAL A 317 -179.37 -43.09 91.46
N GLU A 318 -179.49 -44.41 91.59
CA GLU A 318 -180.65 -45.07 92.21
C GLU A 318 -180.85 -44.68 93.70
N LEU A 319 -179.82 -44.14 94.35
CA LEU A 319 -179.87 -43.60 95.74
C LEU A 319 -179.82 -42.06 95.82
N LYS A 320 -179.66 -41.34 94.71
CA LYS A 320 -179.69 -39.87 94.65
C LYS A 320 -181.04 -39.33 94.18
N ASP A 321 -181.83 -40.11 93.43
CA ASP A 321 -183.22 -39.73 93.08
C ASP A 321 -184.11 -39.58 94.35
N GLU A 322 -183.74 -40.24 95.46
CA GLU A 322 -184.37 -40.02 96.77
C GLU A 322 -183.85 -38.78 97.54
N LEU A 323 -182.72 -38.18 97.10
CA LEU A 323 -182.01 -37.11 97.83
C LEU A 323 -181.77 -35.81 97.03
N GLU A 324 -182.06 -35.77 95.72
CA GLU A 324 -182.09 -34.54 94.91
C GLU A 324 -183.36 -33.69 95.19
N LYS A 325 -183.56 -33.41 96.47
CA LYS A 325 -184.52 -32.44 97.03
C LYS A 325 -183.82 -31.28 97.77
N ALA A 326 -182.50 -31.06 97.56
CA ALA A 326 -181.73 -29.98 98.21
C ALA A 326 -180.41 -29.49 97.50
N ASN A 327 -180.51 -28.44 96.66
CA ASN A 327 -179.66 -27.20 96.55
C ASN A 327 -178.13 -27.15 96.14
N GLU A 328 -177.79 -26.81 94.87
CA GLU A 328 -177.15 -25.55 94.28
C GLU A 328 -175.69 -24.89 94.55
N LEU A 329 -174.84 -24.54 93.47
CA LEU A 329 -173.99 -23.28 93.12
C LEU A 329 -172.35 -23.10 92.91
N LEU A 330 -171.83 -22.23 91.93
CA LEU A 330 -170.52 -21.36 91.69
C LEU A 330 -169.12 -21.66 90.86
N ARG A 331 -168.28 -20.63 90.33
CA ARG A 331 -167.01 -20.67 89.35
C ARG A 331 -165.96 -19.40 89.17
N SER A 332 -164.71 -19.42 88.50
CA SER A 332 -163.65 -18.25 88.23
C SER A 332 -162.36 -18.36 87.19
N LYS A 333 -161.46 -17.31 86.82
CA LYS A 333 -160.17 -17.34 85.88
C LYS A 333 -159.16 -16.06 85.49
N HIS A 334 -157.86 -16.23 84.95
CA HIS A 334 -156.80 -15.41 84.08
C HIS A 334 -155.76 -14.23 84.56
N ARG A 335 -154.62 -13.59 83.98
CA ARG A 335 -153.67 -13.39 82.72
C ARG A 335 -152.09 -13.00 83.03
N VAL A 336 -151.02 -12.30 82.41
CA VAL A 336 -150.53 -11.19 81.38
C VAL A 336 -148.96 -11.20 80.84
N GLN A 337 -148.29 -10.16 80.14
CA GLN A 337 -146.91 -10.04 79.35
C GLN A 337 -146.28 -8.54 79.12
N LEU A 338 -145.16 -7.97 78.46
CA LEU A 338 -143.79 -8.18 77.68
C LEU A 338 -142.88 -6.83 77.32
N SER A 339 -141.64 -6.77 76.64
CA SER A 339 -140.66 -5.56 76.42
C SER A 339 -139.41 -5.47 75.32
N ASP A 340 -138.64 -4.30 75.11
CA ASP A 340 -137.15 -3.92 74.71
C ASP A 340 -136.46 -3.42 73.28
N GLU A 341 -135.34 -2.55 73.16
CA GLU A 341 -134.60 -1.91 71.90
C GLU A 341 -133.15 -1.09 71.97
N GLU A 342 -132.32 -0.67 70.89
CA GLU A 342 -130.94 0.14 70.88
C GLU A 342 -130.19 0.79 69.52
N ILE A 343 -128.97 1.52 69.54
CA ILE A 343 -127.78 1.86 68.53
C ILE A 343 -127.36 3.27 67.75
N ALA A 344 -126.05 3.63 67.35
CA ALA A 344 -125.47 4.93 66.66
C ALA A 344 -123.99 5.06 65.92
N ALA A 345 -123.49 6.18 65.19
CA ALA A 345 -122.12 6.37 64.42
C ALA A 345 -121.49 7.75 63.74
N LEU A 346 -120.14 7.85 63.35
CA LEU A 346 -119.27 8.56 62.23
C LEU A 346 -118.58 10.04 62.12
N SER A 347 -117.70 10.39 61.08
CA SER A 347 -116.59 11.48 61.01
C SER A 347 -116.08 12.16 59.61
N PRO A 348 -115.38 13.37 59.53
CA PRO A 348 -114.83 14.10 58.29
C PRO A 348 -113.37 14.78 58.30
N GLY A 349 -112.95 15.63 57.30
CA GLY A 349 -111.59 16.32 57.17
C GLY A 349 -111.43 17.69 56.38
N ALA A 350 -110.23 18.32 56.30
CA ALA A 350 -109.95 19.76 55.90
C ALA A 350 -108.45 20.06 55.47
N ALA A 351 -107.90 21.30 55.26
CA ALA A 351 -108.20 22.49 54.41
C ALA A 351 -107.04 23.57 54.44
N ALA A 352 -107.11 24.64 53.59
CA ALA A 352 -106.33 25.94 53.64
C ALA A 352 -104.80 25.93 53.32
N ALA A 353 -104.04 27.05 53.22
CA ALA A 353 -104.16 28.39 52.55
C ALA A 353 -102.80 29.18 52.74
N GLY A 354 -102.42 30.28 52.06
CA GLY A 354 -102.95 31.03 50.90
C GLY A 354 -102.76 32.58 50.98
N ARG A 355 -101.69 33.15 50.34
CA ARG A 355 -101.29 34.59 50.08
C ARG A 355 -99.74 34.69 49.84
N LEU A 356 -99.04 35.73 49.35
CA LEU A 356 -99.29 37.12 48.88
C LEU A 356 -98.31 37.50 47.70
N ILE A 357 -98.18 38.78 47.29
CA ILE A 357 -97.62 39.24 45.98
C ILE A 357 -96.74 40.50 46.13
N LYS A 358 -95.63 40.64 45.35
CA LYS A 358 -95.26 41.83 44.50
C LYS A 358 -93.76 41.94 44.09
N SER A 359 -93.48 41.65 42.83
CA SER A 359 -92.64 42.48 41.94
C SER A 359 -93.25 42.46 40.53
N GLY A 360 -92.76 43.28 39.59
CA GLY A 360 -93.48 43.62 38.33
C GLY A 360 -93.54 42.54 37.24
N GLN A 361 -92.97 41.36 37.47
CA GLN A 361 -93.06 40.20 36.60
C GLN A 361 -93.76 39.07 37.35
N SER A 362 -94.55 38.22 36.68
CA SER A 362 -95.10 37.04 37.35
C SER A 362 -93.97 36.09 37.76
N LEU A 363 -94.15 35.31 38.82
CA LEU A 363 -93.13 34.33 39.24
C LEU A 363 -92.79 33.36 38.10
N THR A 364 -93.79 32.98 37.31
CA THR A 364 -93.66 32.17 36.08
C THR A 364 -92.93 32.90 34.94
N GLN A 365 -92.92 34.24 34.91
CA GLN A 365 -92.16 35.03 33.97
C GLN A 365 -90.67 35.02 34.35
N ILE A 366 -90.35 35.36 35.61
CA ILE A 366 -88.98 35.32 36.16
C ILE A 366 -88.41 33.90 36.04
N TYR A 367 -89.21 32.87 36.35
CA TYR A 367 -88.78 31.48 36.23
C TYR A 367 -88.54 31.06 34.77
N ARG A 368 -89.32 31.56 33.79
CA ARG A 368 -89.06 31.31 32.36
C ARG A 368 -87.82 32.05 31.84
N GLU A 369 -87.57 33.26 32.30
CA GLU A 369 -86.35 34.01 31.95
C GLU A 369 -85.10 33.40 32.60
N HIS A 370 -85.20 32.92 33.84
CA HIS A 370 -84.16 32.14 34.51
C HIS A 370 -83.91 30.79 33.82
N LEU A 371 -84.96 30.05 33.43
CA LEU A 371 -84.81 28.79 32.69
C LEU A 371 -84.09 29.02 31.35
N LYS A 372 -84.46 30.06 30.60
CA LYS A 372 -83.74 30.45 29.37
C LYS A 372 -82.27 30.77 29.63
N LEU A 373 -81.97 31.56 30.66
CA LEU A 373 -80.57 31.87 31.01
C LEU A 373 -79.78 30.63 31.45
N VAL A 374 -80.44 29.62 32.04
CA VAL A 374 -79.82 28.31 32.33
C VAL A 374 -79.62 27.49 31.05
N GLU A 375 -80.60 27.45 30.15
CA GLU A 375 -80.50 26.78 28.84
C GLU A 375 -79.39 27.40 27.98
N GLU A 376 -79.30 28.73 27.90
CA GLU A 376 -78.24 29.49 27.22
C GLU A 376 -76.87 29.25 27.88
N LEU A 377 -76.80 29.25 29.21
CA LEU A 377 -75.57 28.95 29.95
C LEU A 377 -75.10 27.50 29.74
N ASP A 378 -76.00 26.53 29.70
CA ASP A 378 -75.66 25.12 29.47
C ASP A 378 -75.30 24.85 28.00
N GLN A 379 -75.90 25.56 27.05
CA GLN A 379 -75.43 25.63 25.66
C GLN A 379 -74.01 26.21 25.59
N GLN A 380 -73.74 27.34 26.25
CA GLN A 380 -72.40 27.93 26.29
C GLN A 380 -71.35 27.05 27.00
N LYS A 381 -71.74 26.27 28.02
CA LYS A 381 -70.87 25.23 28.60
C LYS A 381 -70.61 24.08 27.63
N LEU A 382 -71.60 23.70 26.81
CA LEU A 382 -71.45 22.65 25.80
C LEU A 382 -70.53 23.10 24.66
N GLU A 383 -70.68 24.35 24.20
CA GLU A 383 -69.77 24.95 23.21
C GLU A 383 -68.35 25.09 23.76
N ASN A 384 -68.16 25.56 25.01
CA ASN A 384 -66.83 25.61 25.62
C ASN A 384 -66.20 24.22 25.72
N LYS A 385 -66.93 23.19 26.20
CA LYS A 385 -66.42 21.81 26.23
C LYS A 385 -65.99 21.29 24.86
N ARG A 386 -66.74 21.64 23.80
CA ARG A 386 -66.43 21.28 22.41
C ARG A 386 -65.22 22.04 21.87
N LEU A 387 -65.10 23.34 22.17
CA LEU A 387 -63.93 24.15 21.80
C LEU A 387 -62.67 23.69 22.52
N GLU A 388 -62.75 23.42 23.83
CA GLU A 388 -61.65 22.81 24.59
C GLU A 388 -61.25 21.45 24.01
N GLN A 389 -62.21 20.63 23.55
CA GLN A 389 -61.91 19.37 22.89
C GLN A 389 -61.13 19.60 21.58
N TYR A 390 -61.58 20.50 20.71
CA TYR A 390 -60.83 20.85 19.49
C TYR A 390 -59.45 21.45 19.79
N PHE A 391 -59.28 22.21 20.88
CA PHE A 391 -57.97 22.69 21.31
C PHE A 391 -57.07 21.57 21.83
N ARG A 392 -57.61 20.60 22.58
CA ARG A 392 -56.86 19.41 23.03
C ARG A 392 -56.44 18.54 21.85
N GLU A 393 -57.36 18.30 20.91
CA GLU A 393 -57.08 17.58 19.66
C GLU A 393 -56.00 18.31 18.84
N LEU A 394 -56.09 19.63 18.65
CA LEU A 394 -55.08 20.41 17.93
C LEU A 394 -53.70 20.43 18.62
N VAL A 395 -53.65 20.48 19.95
CA VAL A 395 -52.39 20.40 20.71
C VAL A 395 -51.77 19.02 20.52
N GLN A 396 -52.54 17.94 20.66
CA GLN A 396 -52.06 16.58 20.38
C GLN A 396 -51.56 16.45 18.93
N ASP A 397 -52.29 16.99 17.95
CA ASP A 397 -51.93 17.00 16.53
C ASP A 397 -50.61 17.74 16.24
N ILE A 398 -50.20 18.67 17.12
CA ILE A 398 -48.92 19.40 17.07
C ILE A 398 -47.83 18.63 17.81
N GLU A 399 -48.14 18.08 18.99
CA GLU A 399 -47.22 17.29 19.82
C GLU A 399 -46.81 15.98 19.11
N GLU A 400 -47.70 15.34 18.34
CA GLU A 400 -47.38 14.16 17.52
C GLU A 400 -46.51 14.52 16.30
N LYS A 401 -46.67 15.71 15.72
CA LYS A 401 -45.89 16.15 14.54
C LYS A 401 -44.54 16.76 14.90
N ALA A 402 -44.39 17.32 16.09
CA ALA A 402 -43.13 17.88 16.60
C ALA A 402 -41.93 16.89 16.55
N PRO A 403 -42.02 15.63 17.04
CA PRO A 403 -40.93 14.68 16.95
C PRO A 403 -40.64 14.25 15.50
N ILE A 404 -41.67 14.14 14.64
CA ILE A 404 -41.51 13.80 13.22
C ILE A 404 -40.72 14.89 12.48
N LEU A 405 -41.11 16.16 12.67
CA LEU A 405 -40.38 17.32 12.13
C LEU A 405 -38.94 17.39 12.67
N LYS A 406 -38.71 17.02 13.94
CA LYS A 406 -37.36 16.99 14.51
C LYS A 406 -36.51 15.83 13.97
N GLN A 407 -37.11 14.67 13.71
CA GLN A 407 -36.46 13.55 13.02
C GLN A 407 -36.07 13.94 11.59
N GLN A 408 -37.02 14.48 10.81
CA GLN A 408 -36.77 14.98 9.45
C GLN A 408 -35.67 16.06 9.40
N GLN A 409 -35.63 16.98 10.37
CA GLN A 409 -34.55 17.96 10.48
C GLN A 409 -33.18 17.29 10.76
N ASN A 410 -33.13 16.31 11.66
CA ASN A 410 -31.90 15.60 11.99
C ASN A 410 -31.41 14.73 10.81
N GLU A 411 -32.34 14.13 10.05
CA GLU A 411 -32.04 13.38 8.83
C GLU A 411 -31.56 14.30 7.71
N TYR A 412 -32.20 15.46 7.52
CA TYR A 412 -31.76 16.47 6.57
C TYR A 412 -30.30 16.88 6.84
N TYR A 413 -29.95 17.23 8.07
CA TYR A 413 -28.55 17.57 8.41
C TYR A 413 -27.59 16.40 8.13
N ARG A 414 -27.94 15.16 8.51
CA ARG A 414 -27.12 13.97 8.17
C ARG A 414 -26.94 13.79 6.66
N THR A 415 -27.96 14.06 5.84
CA THR A 415 -27.83 14.00 4.37
C THR A 415 -26.98 15.13 3.81
N VAL A 416 -27.03 16.33 4.39
CA VAL A 416 -26.16 17.45 4.01
C VAL A 416 -24.69 17.14 4.35
N ASP A 417 -24.41 16.67 5.56
CA ASP A 417 -23.06 16.25 6.00
C ASP A 417 -22.51 15.14 5.07
N HIS A 418 -23.35 14.17 4.70
CA HIS A 418 -22.97 13.10 3.80
C HIS A 418 -22.73 13.59 2.35
N LEU A 419 -23.57 14.50 1.84
CA LEU A 419 -23.38 15.12 0.53
C LEU A 419 -22.09 15.94 0.47
N GLU A 420 -21.71 16.63 1.55
CA GLU A 420 -20.43 17.34 1.64
C GLU A 420 -19.25 16.36 1.66
N GLN A 421 -19.32 15.27 2.42
CA GLN A 421 -18.30 14.21 2.41
C GLN A 421 -18.13 13.56 1.03
N VAL A 422 -19.23 13.23 0.35
CA VAL A 422 -19.20 12.67 -1.02
C VAL A 422 -18.66 13.69 -2.02
N LYS A 423 -19.00 14.97 -1.88
CA LYS A 423 -18.45 16.05 -2.71
C LYS A 423 -16.94 16.19 -2.51
N MET A 424 -16.43 16.13 -1.27
CA MET A 424 -14.99 16.15 -0.98
C MET A 424 -14.26 14.94 -1.59
N GLN A 425 -14.85 13.74 -1.50
CA GLN A 425 -14.32 12.54 -2.14
C GLN A 425 -14.28 12.67 -3.67
N LEU A 426 -15.34 13.22 -4.28
CA LEU A 426 -15.41 13.47 -5.72
C LEU A 426 -14.34 14.48 -6.18
N THR A 427 -14.12 15.58 -5.44
CA THR A 427 -13.05 16.53 -5.78
C THR A 427 -11.66 15.91 -5.64
N ALA A 428 -11.41 15.10 -4.61
CA ALA A 428 -10.13 14.40 -4.47
C ALA A 428 -9.88 13.41 -5.61
N GLN A 429 -10.90 12.65 -6.03
CA GLN A 429 -10.81 11.75 -7.19
C GLN A 429 -10.61 12.51 -8.51
N GLN A 430 -11.16 13.72 -8.65
CA GLN A 430 -10.92 14.58 -9.81
C GLN A 430 -9.47 15.10 -9.84
N ASP A 431 -8.92 15.54 -8.71
CA ASP A 431 -7.53 15.98 -8.60
C ASP A 431 -6.54 14.83 -8.91
N ASP A 432 -6.79 13.64 -8.34
CA ASP A 432 -5.95 12.46 -8.61
C ASP A 432 -6.07 11.96 -10.06
N TYR A 433 -7.26 12.05 -10.67
CA TYR A 433 -7.43 11.79 -12.11
C TYR A 433 -6.60 12.76 -12.96
N GLN A 434 -6.59 14.06 -12.63
CA GLN A 434 -5.78 15.05 -13.34
C GLN A 434 -4.27 14.82 -13.14
N ARG A 435 -3.83 14.39 -11.96
CA ARG A 435 -2.43 13.97 -11.73
C ARG A 435 -2.04 12.80 -12.62
N LEU A 436 -2.82 11.73 -12.62
CA LEU A 436 -2.59 10.55 -13.45
C LEU A 436 -2.63 10.86 -14.95
N LEU A 437 -3.45 11.81 -15.39
CA LEU A 437 -3.48 12.29 -16.78
C LEU A 437 -2.16 12.98 -17.15
N ASN A 438 -1.66 13.88 -16.29
CA ASN A 438 -0.38 14.57 -16.50
C ASN A 438 0.81 13.61 -16.46
N GLU A 439 0.83 12.65 -15.55
CA GLU A 439 1.86 11.60 -15.48
C GLU A 439 1.86 10.71 -16.73
N LYS A 440 0.67 10.27 -17.18
CA LYS A 440 0.51 9.55 -18.45
C LYS A 440 1.09 10.35 -19.62
N ASP A 441 0.76 11.63 -19.74
CA ASP A 441 1.20 12.44 -20.87
C ASP A 441 2.70 12.79 -20.80
N ALA A 442 3.29 12.86 -19.59
CA ALA A 442 4.74 12.94 -19.41
C ALA A 442 5.44 11.63 -19.84
N ASN A 443 4.91 10.48 -19.40
CA ASN A 443 5.40 9.15 -19.78
C ASN A 443 5.28 8.89 -21.29
N LEU A 444 4.21 9.39 -21.94
CA LEU A 444 4.07 9.33 -23.40
C LEU A 444 5.13 10.16 -24.14
N ARG A 445 5.54 11.32 -23.61
CA ARG A 445 6.66 12.12 -24.17
C ARG A 445 7.98 11.37 -24.03
N GLN A 446 8.28 10.82 -22.85
CA GLN A 446 9.48 10.01 -22.63
C GLN A 446 9.52 8.76 -23.53
N LEU A 447 8.40 8.04 -23.67
CA LEU A 447 8.29 6.89 -24.57
C LEU A 447 8.47 7.28 -26.04
N THR A 448 8.01 8.46 -26.45
CA THR A 448 8.19 8.97 -27.83
C THR A 448 9.65 9.35 -28.09
N PHE A 449 10.30 9.99 -27.12
CA PHE A 449 11.73 10.31 -27.17
C PHE A 449 12.61 9.06 -27.25
N ALA A 450 12.42 8.11 -26.32
CA ALA A 450 13.19 6.85 -26.30
C ALA A 450 12.97 5.99 -27.56
N LYS A 451 11.80 6.07 -28.20
CA LYS A 451 11.56 5.47 -29.52
C LYS A 451 12.36 6.16 -30.63
N ALA A 452 12.40 7.48 -30.66
CA ALA A 452 13.19 8.23 -31.64
C ALA A 452 14.71 7.98 -31.49
N GLU A 453 15.20 7.85 -30.25
CA GLU A 453 16.57 7.41 -29.98
C GLU A 453 16.82 5.96 -30.43
N LEU A 454 15.90 5.04 -30.14
CA LEU A 454 16.00 3.65 -30.61
C LEU A 454 16.00 3.58 -32.15
N GLU A 455 15.15 4.36 -32.83
CA GLU A 455 15.12 4.48 -34.29
C GLU A 455 16.37 5.19 -34.87
N ARG A 456 17.05 6.05 -34.10
CA ARG A 456 18.41 6.54 -34.43
C ARG A 456 19.41 5.39 -34.32
N PHE A 457 19.57 4.79 -33.13
CA PHE A 457 20.55 3.74 -32.91
C PHE A 457 20.37 2.53 -33.84
N GLN A 458 19.13 2.21 -34.26
CA GLN A 458 18.89 1.17 -35.26
C GLN A 458 19.40 1.53 -36.67
N ARG A 459 19.31 2.80 -37.07
CA ARG A 459 19.92 3.30 -38.33
C ARG A 459 21.44 3.32 -38.22
N ASP A 460 21.97 3.94 -37.15
CA ASP A 460 23.41 4.03 -36.90
C ASP A 460 24.06 2.62 -36.90
N ASN A 461 23.44 1.62 -36.26
CA ASN A 461 23.89 0.23 -36.31
C ASN A 461 23.75 -0.44 -37.70
N ALA A 462 22.71 -0.12 -38.47
CA ALA A 462 22.53 -0.67 -39.82
C ALA A 462 23.58 -0.11 -40.79
N ASP A 463 23.89 1.19 -40.70
CA ASP A 463 24.90 1.87 -41.50
C ASP A 463 26.30 1.37 -41.13
N LEU A 464 26.63 1.27 -39.84
CA LEU A 464 27.88 0.63 -39.36
C LEU A 464 28.00 -0.83 -39.84
N THR A 465 26.90 -1.60 -39.81
CA THR A 465 26.87 -2.98 -40.33
C THR A 465 27.14 -3.02 -41.84
N SER A 466 26.69 -2.01 -42.59
CA SER A 466 26.97 -1.90 -44.02
C SER A 466 28.43 -1.50 -44.27
N GLN A 467 28.96 -0.51 -43.55
CA GLN A 467 30.37 -0.10 -43.61
C GLN A 467 31.31 -1.26 -43.29
N VAL A 468 31.08 -2.01 -42.21
CA VAL A 468 31.86 -3.21 -41.84
C VAL A 468 31.80 -4.27 -42.96
N ARG A 469 30.64 -4.48 -43.58
CA ARG A 469 30.50 -5.42 -44.71
C ARG A 469 31.29 -4.97 -45.94
N GLU A 470 31.28 -3.68 -46.27
CA GLU A 470 32.05 -3.13 -47.38
C GLU A 470 33.56 -3.16 -47.12
N LEU A 471 34.01 -2.80 -45.90
CA LEU A 471 35.40 -2.91 -45.48
C LEU A 471 35.90 -4.37 -45.57
N LEU A 472 35.12 -5.34 -45.09
CA LEU A 472 35.44 -6.76 -45.23
C LEU A 472 35.51 -7.21 -46.70
N GLN A 473 34.60 -6.72 -47.56
CA GLN A 473 34.65 -7.01 -49.00
C GLN A 473 35.90 -6.41 -49.65
N CYS A 474 36.30 -5.20 -49.27
CA CYS A 474 37.51 -4.56 -49.77
C CYS A 474 38.78 -5.27 -49.27
N ILE A 475 38.83 -5.72 -48.01
CA ILE A 475 39.91 -6.56 -47.48
C ILE A 475 40.03 -7.88 -48.26
N GLU A 476 38.92 -8.55 -48.59
CA GLU A 476 38.94 -9.76 -49.41
C GLU A 476 39.43 -9.51 -50.85
N LYS A 477 39.09 -8.36 -51.46
CA LYS A 477 39.67 -7.96 -52.77
C LYS A 477 41.18 -7.74 -52.68
N VAL A 478 41.65 -6.99 -51.69
CA VAL A 478 43.09 -6.77 -51.44
C VAL A 478 43.81 -8.11 -51.26
N ARG A 479 43.25 -9.04 -50.48
CA ARG A 479 43.79 -10.39 -50.26
C ARG A 479 43.86 -11.23 -51.55
N ARG A 480 42.94 -11.04 -52.50
CA ARG A 480 42.90 -11.76 -53.78
C ARG A 480 43.86 -11.20 -54.83
N GLY A 481 44.36 -9.98 -54.62
CA GLY A 481 45.19 -9.24 -55.59
C GLY A 481 44.39 -8.35 -56.55
N ASP A 482 43.06 -8.30 -56.41
CA ASP A 482 42.15 -7.46 -57.20
C ASP A 482 42.19 -6.00 -56.71
N TYR A 483 43.36 -5.36 -56.77
CA TYR A 483 43.65 -4.05 -56.17
C TYR A 483 43.53 -2.90 -57.17
N ASP A 484 42.29 -2.54 -57.53
CA ASP A 484 42.00 -1.35 -58.34
C ASP A 484 41.98 -0.07 -57.49
N ALA A 485 42.31 1.07 -58.12
CA ALA A 485 42.26 2.40 -57.49
C ALA A 485 40.87 2.78 -56.93
N VAL A 486 39.79 2.20 -57.49
CA VAL A 486 38.40 2.33 -56.99
C VAL A 486 38.27 1.79 -55.56
N THR A 487 39.04 0.76 -55.21
CA THR A 487 39.06 0.14 -53.87
C THR A 487 39.69 1.07 -52.84
N VAL A 488 40.72 1.82 -53.23
CA VAL A 488 41.43 2.77 -52.36
C VAL A 488 40.54 3.96 -52.04
N ASN A 489 39.97 4.61 -53.07
CA ASN A 489 39.10 5.77 -52.90
C ASN A 489 37.85 5.44 -52.06
N ARG A 490 37.35 4.20 -52.13
CA ARG A 490 36.22 3.74 -51.29
C ARG A 490 36.62 3.41 -49.84
N PHE A 491 37.86 3.01 -49.57
CA PHE A 491 38.38 2.94 -48.20
C PHE A 491 38.45 4.33 -47.56
N GLU A 492 38.96 5.32 -48.29
CA GLU A 492 39.05 6.72 -47.83
C GLU A 492 37.65 7.31 -47.55
N GLN A 493 36.69 7.13 -48.46
CA GLN A 493 35.30 7.57 -48.24
C GLN A 493 34.63 6.94 -47.01
N ILE A 494 34.90 5.67 -46.70
CA ILE A 494 34.36 5.03 -45.49
C ILE A 494 35.02 5.62 -44.24
N SER A 495 36.34 5.81 -44.24
CA SER A 495 37.09 6.46 -43.15
C SER A 495 36.54 7.84 -42.80
N ASP A 496 36.36 8.70 -43.80
CA ASP A 496 35.82 10.05 -43.59
C ASP A 496 34.37 10.02 -43.10
N SER A 497 33.57 9.03 -43.54
CA SER A 497 32.19 8.86 -43.05
C SER A 497 32.12 8.42 -41.58
N THR A 498 33.12 7.67 -41.08
CA THR A 498 33.18 7.28 -39.66
C THR A 498 33.59 8.43 -38.74
N LEU A 499 34.54 9.29 -39.16
CA LEU A 499 35.00 10.44 -38.37
C LEU A 499 33.88 11.46 -38.08
N ASN A 500 33.02 11.74 -39.06
CA ASN A 500 31.90 12.68 -38.90
C ASN A 500 30.80 12.20 -37.94
N ALA A 501 30.85 10.95 -37.45
CA ALA A 501 29.87 10.42 -36.50
C ALA A 501 30.19 10.73 -35.03
N GLU A 502 31.47 10.95 -34.69
CA GLU A 502 31.89 11.20 -33.30
C GLU A 502 31.55 12.61 -32.82
N ASP A 503 31.62 13.62 -33.70
CA ASP A 503 31.27 15.02 -33.39
C ASP A 503 29.79 15.25 -33.00
N PHE A 504 28.90 14.29 -33.28
CA PHE A 504 27.45 14.37 -33.02
C PHE A 504 27.00 13.79 -31.66
N TYR A 505 27.93 13.58 -30.72
CA TYR A 505 27.68 13.06 -29.36
C TYR A 505 27.84 14.10 -28.22
N LEU A 506 27.92 15.40 -28.55
CA LEU A 506 28.36 16.46 -27.62
C LEU A 506 27.28 17.51 -27.23
N TYR A 507 25.99 17.16 -27.32
CA TYR A 507 24.85 17.99 -26.91
C TYR A 507 23.71 17.18 -26.30
#